data_AF-A0A9D4KTG6-F1
#
_entry.id   AF-A0A9D4KTG6-F1
#
_cell.length_a   1.000
_cell.length_b   1.000
_cell.length_c   1.000
_cell.angle_alpha   90.00
_cell.angle_beta   90.00
_cell.angle_gamma   90.00
#
_symmetry.space_group_name_H-M   'P 1'
#
loop_
_entity.id
_entity.type
_entity.pdbx_description
1 polymer ?
#
loop_
_entity_poly.entity_id
_entity_poly.type
_entity_poly.pdbx_seq_one_letter_code
_entity_poly.pdbx_strand_id
1 'polypeptide(L)'
;MAECDHEEADTRIVLHLKDAIERGAKICQIRTVDGDVVVILVGILHRLKQISSDCQYWVSFGKDNHFCFYDINQSVSELGEDTAVAILMVHALSGCDTFKDLQ
;
A
#
# COMPACT_ATOMS: atom_id res chain seq x y z
N MET A 1 1.35 13.17 16.18
CA MET A 1 1.00 13.24 14.75
C MET A 1 1.48 14.58 14.27
N ALA A 2 2.51 14.61 13.41
CA ALA A 2 2.91 15.85 12.75
C ALA A 2 1.79 16.26 11.78
N GLU A 3 1.58 17.56 11.61
CA GLU A 3 0.62 18.11 10.64
C GLU A 3 1.02 17.63 9.23
N CYS A 4 0.17 16.83 8.59
CA CYS A 4 0.38 16.34 7.24
C CYS A 4 -0.44 17.20 6.27
N ASP A 5 0.24 17.95 5.41
CA ASP A 5 -0.36 18.82 4.39
C ASP A 5 -0.76 18.05 3.11
N HIS A 6 -0.66 16.72 3.12
CA HIS A 6 -0.91 15.88 1.95
C HIS A 6 -2.42 15.61 1.77
N GLU A 7 -2.97 16.01 0.63
CA GLU A 7 -4.42 16.02 0.36
C GLU A 7 -4.99 14.62 0.06
N GLU A 8 -4.23 13.75 -0.65
CA GLU A 8 -4.65 12.43 -1.12
C GLU A 8 -4.67 11.34 -0.02
N ALA A 9 -5.78 10.61 0.10
CA ALA A 9 -6.01 9.66 1.19
C ALA A 9 -5.18 8.37 1.06
N ASP A 10 -5.03 7.88 -0.16
CA ASP A 10 -4.21 6.77 -0.63
C ASP A 10 -2.73 6.96 -0.27
N THR A 11 -2.22 8.19 -0.31
CA THR A 11 -0.83 8.49 0.07
C THR A 11 -0.70 8.81 1.56
N ARG A 12 -1.73 9.40 2.20
CA ARG A 12 -1.75 9.61 3.66
C ARG A 12 -1.66 8.31 4.46
N ILE A 13 -2.20 7.20 3.96
CA ILE A 13 -2.13 5.89 4.66
C ILE A 13 -0.67 5.49 4.95
N VAL A 14 0.27 5.86 4.07
CA VAL A 14 1.71 5.58 4.20
C VAL A 14 2.30 6.27 5.41
N LEU A 15 1.89 7.51 5.67
CA LEU A 15 2.35 8.29 6.83
C LEU A 15 1.86 7.67 8.14
N HIS A 16 0.63 7.17 8.16
CA HIS A 16 0.07 6.46 9.30
C HIS A 16 0.78 5.11 9.54
N LEU A 17 1.09 4.36 8.48
CA LEU A 17 1.89 3.14 8.59
C LEU A 17 3.26 3.44 9.18
N LYS A 18 3.95 4.47 8.66
CA LYS A 18 5.26 4.91 9.15
C LYS A 18 5.22 5.24 10.64
N ASP A 19 4.27 6.05 11.09
CA ASP A 19 4.14 6.40 12.52
C ASP A 19 3.82 5.15 13.37
N ALA A 20 2.98 4.24 12.88
CA ALA A 20 2.66 3.00 13.60
C ALA A 20 3.89 2.09 13.77
N ILE A 21 4.69 1.88 12.71
CA ILE A 21 5.90 1.04 12.78
C ILE A 21 7.00 1.70 13.61
N GLU A 22 7.15 3.03 13.56
CA GLU A 22 8.08 3.77 14.42
C GLU A 22 7.69 3.64 15.91
N ARG A 23 6.40 3.47 16.21
CA ARG A 23 5.90 3.16 17.55
C ARG A 23 5.97 1.67 17.92
N GLY A 24 6.53 0.82 17.06
CA GLY A 24 6.75 -0.59 17.33
C GLY A 24 5.63 -1.53 16.87
N ALA A 25 4.73 -1.10 16.00
CA ALA A 25 3.74 -2.00 15.40
C ALA A 25 4.41 -3.17 14.67
N LYS A 26 3.91 -4.39 14.94
CA LYS A 26 4.40 -5.64 14.33
C LYS A 26 3.52 -6.14 13.19
N ILE A 27 2.27 -5.70 13.17
CA ILE A 27 1.30 -6.02 12.13
C ILE A 27 0.59 -4.73 11.76
N CYS A 28 0.61 -4.40 10.48
CA CYS A 28 -0.12 -3.28 9.91
C CYS A 28 -1.09 -3.80 8.85
N GLN A 29 -2.38 -3.58 9.07
CA GLN A 29 -3.43 -3.96 8.14
C GLN A 29 -4.14 -2.72 7.62
N ILE A 30 -4.24 -2.62 6.30
CA ILE A 30 -4.96 -1.55 5.62
C ILE A 30 -6.23 -2.14 5.03
N ARG A 31 -7.37 -1.48 5.26
CA ARG A 31 -8.63 -1.83 4.61
C ARG A 31 -8.95 -0.80 3.54
N THR A 32 -9.15 -1.26 2.31
CA THR A 32 -9.40 -0.37 1.17
C THR A 32 -10.26 -1.06 0.10
N VAL A 33 -10.93 -0.27 -0.72
CA VAL A 33 -11.54 -0.72 -1.99
C VAL A 33 -10.74 -0.24 -3.20
N ASP A 34 -9.72 0.57 -2.94
CA ASP A 34 -8.91 1.28 -3.91
C ASP A 34 -7.63 0.49 -4.21
N GLY A 35 -7.43 0.17 -5.49
CA GLY A 35 -6.30 -0.61 -5.97
C GLY A 35 -4.98 0.15 -5.87
N ASP A 36 -5.04 1.48 -5.89
CA ASP A 36 -3.86 2.34 -5.90
C ASP A 36 -3.14 2.23 -4.56
N VAL A 37 -3.90 2.08 -3.47
CA VAL A 37 -3.36 1.79 -2.13
C VAL A 37 -2.54 0.49 -2.11
N VAL A 38 -2.96 -0.55 -2.83
CA VAL A 38 -2.22 -1.82 -2.91
C VAL A 38 -0.93 -1.62 -3.68
N VAL A 39 -1.01 -0.95 -4.83
CA VAL A 39 0.14 -0.62 -5.68
C VAL A 39 1.16 0.22 -4.94
N ILE A 40 0.70 1.26 -4.24
CA ILE A 40 1.54 2.13 -3.42
C ILE A 40 2.25 1.29 -2.37
N LEU A 41 1.52 0.47 -1.61
CA LEU A 41 2.08 -0.32 -0.52
C LEU A 41 3.13 -1.34 -1.01
N VAL A 42 2.86 -2.02 -2.13
CA VAL A 42 3.82 -2.92 -2.79
C VAL A 42 5.10 -2.16 -3.15
N GLY A 43 4.98 -1.00 -3.79
CA GLY A 43 6.14 -0.25 -4.27
C GLY A 43 7.00 0.39 -3.17
N ILE A 44 6.39 0.75 -2.03
CA ILE A 44 7.13 1.37 -0.92
C ILE A 44 7.59 0.37 0.15
N LEU A 45 7.23 -0.91 0.07
CA LEU A 45 7.47 -1.88 1.13
C LEU A 45 8.95 -1.93 1.56
N HIS A 46 9.88 -1.84 0.59
CA HIS A 46 11.31 -1.81 0.84
C HIS A 46 11.72 -0.70 1.84
N ARG A 47 11.08 0.48 1.77
CA ARG A 47 11.33 1.60 2.70
C ARG A 47 10.75 1.33 4.07
N LEU A 48 9.56 0.74 4.14
CA LEU A 48 8.92 0.39 5.41
C LEU A 48 9.72 -0.69 6.15
N LYS A 49 10.30 -1.64 5.41
CA LYS A 49 11.18 -2.69 5.95
C LYS A 49 12.51 -2.16 6.48
N GLN A 50 12.99 -1.01 6.00
CA GLN A 50 14.16 -0.34 6.59
C GLN A 50 13.88 0.21 8.00
N ILE A 51 12.63 0.56 8.30
CA ILE A 51 12.21 1.04 9.62
C ILE A 51 11.94 -0.14 10.56
N SER A 52 11.25 -1.17 10.06
CA SER A 52 10.94 -2.39 10.83
C SER A 52 10.91 -3.60 9.91
N SER A 53 11.98 -4.39 9.92
CA SER A 53 12.13 -5.60 9.09
C SER A 53 11.11 -6.68 9.45
N ASP A 54 10.74 -6.77 10.73
CA ASP A 54 9.85 -7.78 11.30
C ASP A 54 8.36 -7.46 11.15
N CYS A 55 8.00 -6.25 10.68
CA CYS A 55 6.60 -5.88 10.54
C CYS A 55 5.93 -6.62 9.37
N GLN A 56 4.70 -7.08 9.58
CA GLN A 56 3.87 -7.71 8.56
C GLN A 56 2.84 -6.73 8.00
N TYR A 57 2.74 -6.66 6.68
CA TYR A 57 1.87 -5.71 5.99
C TYR A 57 0.78 -6.46 5.23
N TRP A 58 -0.47 -6.16 5.56
CA TRP A 58 -1.65 -6.82 5.02
C TRP A 58 -2.60 -5.81 4.40
N VAL A 59 -3.27 -6.21 3.32
CA VAL A 59 -4.39 -5.43 2.77
C VAL A 59 -5.65 -6.26 2.75
N SER A 60 -6.71 -5.73 3.36
CA SER A 60 -8.08 -6.18 3.19
C SER A 60 -8.71 -5.38 2.06
N PHE A 61 -8.81 -5.98 0.89
CA PHE A 61 -9.30 -5.35 -0.33
C PHE A 61 -10.73 -5.74 -0.65
N GLY A 62 -11.60 -4.78 -0.93
CA GLY A 62 -12.96 -5.03 -1.42
C GLY A 62 -14.07 -4.51 -0.51
N LYS A 63 -15.31 -4.75 -0.92
CA LYS A 63 -16.53 -4.14 -0.35
C LYS A 63 -17.50 -5.21 0.14
N ASP A 64 -18.16 -4.94 1.27
CA ASP A 64 -19.16 -5.82 1.89
C ASP A 64 -18.62 -7.24 2.11
N ASN A 65 -19.34 -8.27 1.64
CA ASN A 65 -18.94 -9.67 1.77
C ASN A 65 -17.90 -10.12 0.73
N HIS A 66 -17.48 -9.25 -0.17
CA HIS A 66 -16.51 -9.56 -1.22
C HIS A 66 -15.17 -8.92 -0.86
N PHE A 67 -14.44 -9.58 0.05
CA PHE A 67 -13.10 -9.15 0.44
C PHE A 67 -12.04 -10.20 0.09
N CYS A 68 -10.88 -9.72 -0.29
CA CYS A 68 -9.65 -10.50 -0.43
C CYS A 68 -8.62 -9.98 0.59
N PHE A 69 -7.82 -10.89 1.15
CA PHE A 69 -6.69 -10.53 2.00
C PHE A 69 -5.40 -10.76 1.22
N TYR A 70 -4.61 -9.71 1.07
CA TYR A 70 -3.31 -9.75 0.43
C TYR A 70 -2.19 -9.67 1.48
N ASP A 71 -1.29 -10.65 1.46
CA ASP A 71 0.00 -10.57 2.14
C ASP A 71 0.96 -9.79 1.23
N ILE A 72 1.28 -8.55 1.61
CA ILE A 72 2.13 -7.69 0.79
C ILE A 72 3.59 -8.11 0.89
N ASN A 73 4.00 -8.70 2.01
CA ASN A 73 5.34 -9.23 2.18
C ASN A 73 5.58 -10.38 1.20
N GLN A 74 4.64 -11.33 1.14
CA GLN A 74 4.71 -12.44 0.18
C GLN A 74 4.66 -11.91 -1.25
N SER A 75 3.75 -10.98 -1.55
CA SER A 75 3.62 -10.40 -2.89
C SER A 75 4.95 -9.81 -3.39
N VAL A 76 5.62 -8.98 -2.58
CA VAL A 76 6.92 -8.40 -2.96
C VAL A 76 8.01 -9.48 -3.05
N SER A 77 7.98 -10.47 -2.15
CA SER A 77 8.92 -11.60 -2.22
C SER A 77 8.79 -12.40 -3.52
N GLU A 78 7.58 -12.54 -4.05
CA GLU A 78 7.31 -13.27 -5.30
C GLU A 78 7.63 -12.43 -6.54
N LEU A 79 7.36 -11.12 -6.50
CA LEU A 79 7.64 -10.20 -7.61
C LEU A 79 9.12 -9.84 -7.75
N GLY A 80 9.85 -9.84 -6.63
CA GLY A 80 11.18 -9.25 -6.52
C GLY A 80 11.13 -7.74 -6.25
N GLU A 81 12.12 -7.25 -5.52
CA GLU A 81 12.17 -5.86 -5.06
C GLU A 81 12.21 -4.84 -6.21
N ASP A 82 13.06 -5.07 -7.23
CA ASP A 82 13.17 -4.17 -8.39
C ASP A 82 11.82 -4.02 -9.13
N THR A 83 11.10 -5.13 -9.32
CA THR A 83 9.78 -5.13 -9.96
C THR A 83 8.76 -4.41 -9.09
N ALA A 84 8.75 -4.68 -7.78
CA ALA A 84 7.83 -4.02 -6.85
C ALA A 84 8.03 -2.50 -6.85
N VAL A 85 9.27 -2.02 -6.83
CA VAL A 85 9.59 -0.59 -6.92
C VAL A 85 9.15 -0.01 -8.27
N ALA A 86 9.37 -0.74 -9.36
CA ALA A 86 9.00 -0.30 -10.70
C ALA A 86 7.47 -0.20 -10.90
N ILE A 87 6.67 -0.96 -10.17
CA ILE A 87 5.20 -0.94 -10.28
C ILE A 87 4.62 0.45 -10.07
N LEU A 88 5.16 1.25 -9.14
CA LEU A 88 4.73 2.63 -8.93
C LEU A 88 4.88 3.47 -10.21
N MET A 89 6.04 3.36 -10.87
CA MET A 89 6.32 4.06 -12.12
C MET A 89 5.43 3.55 -13.25
N VAL A 90 5.24 2.23 -13.36
CA VAL A 90 4.37 1.62 -14.37
C VAL A 90 2.93 2.09 -14.19
N HIS A 91 2.42 2.12 -12.96
CA HIS A 91 1.07 2.56 -12.65
C HIS A 91 0.86 4.05 -12.95
N ALA A 92 1.81 4.90 -12.58
CA ALA A 92 1.77 6.32 -12.91
C ALA A 92 1.76 6.58 -14.43
N LEU A 93 2.41 5.71 -15.22
CA LEU A 93 2.44 5.82 -16.69
C LEU A 93 1.23 5.18 -17.36
N SER A 94 0.68 4.09 -16.81
CA SER A 94 -0.46 3.39 -17.40
C SER A 94 -1.79 4.07 -17.08
N GLY A 95 -1.84 4.90 -16.04
CA GLY A 95 -3.05 5.63 -15.65
C GLY A 95 -4.19 4.67 -15.37
N CYS A 96 -4.00 3.76 -14.42
CA CYS A 96 -5.01 2.75 -14.05
C CYS A 96 -6.26 3.35 -13.34
N ASP A 97 -6.41 4.67 -13.42
CA ASP A 97 -7.50 5.46 -12.89
C ASP A 97 -8.54 5.70 -13.99
N THR A 98 -9.03 4.62 -14.61
CA THR A 98 -10.08 4.73 -15.63
C THR A 98 -11.45 4.48 -14.98
N PHE A 99 -12.09 5.55 -14.51
CA PHE A 99 -13.52 5.56 -14.29
C PHE A 99 -14.21 5.36 -15.65
N LYS A 100 -14.72 4.16 -15.92
CA LYS A 100 -15.73 3.99 -16.96
C LYS A 100 -17.06 4.47 -16.39
N ASP A 101 -17.30 5.77 -16.49
CA ASP A 101 -18.66 6.32 -16.42
C ASP A 101 -19.41 5.75 -17.63
N LEU A 102 -20.09 4.63 -17.44
CA LEU A 102 -21.01 4.09 -18.43
C LEU A 102 -22.29 4.93 -18.37
N GLN A 103 -22.37 5.97 -19.20
CA GLN A 103 -23.63 6.57 -19.65
C GLN A 103 -24.33 5.67 -20.66
#